data_AF-A0A7Y1XL18-F1
#
_entry.id   AF-A0A7Y1XL18-F1
#
_cell.length_a   1.000
_cell.length_b   1.000
_cell.length_c   1.000
_cell.angle_alpha   90.00
_cell.angle_beta   90.00
_cell.angle_gamma   90.00
#
_symmetry.space_group_name_H-M   'P 1'
#
loop_
_entity.id
_entity.type
_entity.pdbx_description
1 polymer ?
#
loop_
_entity_poly.entity_id
_entity_poly.type
_entity_poly.pdbx_seq_one_letter_code
_entity_poly.pdbx_strand_id
1 'polypeptide(L)' 'MNRLILRTFLTTFLFLLTTSSILSQDIPYDSGKKYVLKGLEITGLQSYNEQTVKTYTGLREGQIITVPGDEISDVLKKL' A
#
# COMPACT_ATOMS: atom_id res chain seq x y z
N MET A 1 33.77 -42.02 23.81
CA MET A 1 32.56 -41.71 23.02
C MET A 1 31.82 -40.45 23.52
N ASN A 2 31.69 -40.25 24.83
CA ASN A 2 30.84 -39.21 25.42
C ASN A 2 31.37 -37.77 25.24
N ARG A 3 32.69 -37.56 25.15
CA ARG A 3 33.28 -36.23 24.93
C ARG A 3 32.99 -35.65 23.55
N LEU A 4 32.84 -36.50 22.52
CA LEU A 4 32.51 -36.06 21.17
C LEU A 4 31.02 -35.66 21.08
N ILE A 5 30.15 -36.48 21.68
CA ILE A 5 28.70 -36.28 21.74
C ILE A 5 28.35 -35.00 22.52
N LEU A 6 29.08 -34.71 23.61
CA LEU A 6 28.88 -33.48 24.39
C LEU A 6 29.30 -32.24 23.59
N ARG A 7 30.36 -32.33 22.78
CA ARG A 7 30.81 -31.23 21.91
C ARG A 7 29.82 -30.96 20.78
N THR A 8 29.27 -32.00 20.16
CA THR A 8 28.26 -31.84 19.10
C THR A 8 26.96 -31.24 19.65
N PHE A 9 26.53 -31.65 20.87
CA PHE A 9 25.38 -31.02 21.54
C PHE A 9 25.62 -29.54 21.83
N LEU A 10 26.82 -29.19 22.31
CA LEU A 10 27.17 -27.81 22.65
C LEU A 10 27.22 -26.90 21.42
N THR A 11 27.73 -27.39 20.28
CA THR A 11 27.77 -26.62 19.03
C THR A 11 26.38 -26.43 18.44
N THR A 12 25.51 -27.43 18.52
CA THR A 12 24.12 -27.29 18.05
C THR A 12 23.34 -26.32 18.93
N PHE A 13 23.51 -26.39 20.25
CA PHE A 13 22.90 -25.44 21.18
C PHE A 13 23.35 -24.00 20.91
N LEU A 14 24.65 -23.79 20.68
CA LEU A 14 25.18 -22.47 20.34
C LEU A 14 24.63 -21.94 19.00
N PHE A 15 24.42 -22.81 18.01
CA PHE A 15 23.82 -22.43 16.72
C PHE A 15 22.35 -22.00 16.88
N LEU A 16 21.55 -22.68 17.71
CA LEU A 16 20.18 -22.28 18.02
C LEU A 16 20.09 -20.89 18.69
N LEU A 17 21.10 -20.48 19.46
CA LEU A 17 21.11 -19.16 20.09
C LEU A 17 21.36 -18.00 19.12
N THR A 18 21.78 -18.29 17.88
CA THR A 18 22.10 -17.24 16.88
C THR A 18 20.95 -16.92 15.93
N THR A 19 19.86 -17.68 15.96
CA THR A 19 18.69 -17.45 15.09
C THR A 19 17.74 -16.44 15.71
N SER A 20 18.13 -15.17 15.82
CA SER A 20 17.22 -14.13 16.30
C SER A 20 17.62 -12.75 15.78
N SER A 21 17.09 -12.40 14.61
CA SER A 21 16.65 -11.03 14.28
C SER A 21 16.21 -10.98 12.81
N ILE A 22 15.00 -11.48 12.53
CA ILE A 22 14.29 -11.10 11.30
C ILE A 22 13.74 -9.71 11.59
N LEU A 23 14.48 -8.68 11.19
CA LEU A 23 13.96 -7.31 11.17
C LEU A 23 12.85 -7.28 10.11
N SER A 24 11.60 -7.15 10.54
CA SER A 24 10.54 -6.75 9.61
C SER A 24 10.95 -5.41 9.05
N GLN A 25 11.07 -5.31 7.73
CA GLN A 25 11.23 -4.03 7.08
C GLN A 25 9.90 -3.31 7.26
N ASP A 26 9.84 -2.36 8.20
CA ASP A 26 8.78 -1.36 8.22
C ASP A 26 8.94 -0.57 6.93
N ILE A 27 8.29 -1.04 5.87
CA ILE A 27 8.06 -0.24 4.67
C ILE A 27 7.33 0.98 5.20
N PRO A 28 7.93 2.18 5.16
CA PRO A 28 7.26 3.36 5.65
C PRO A 28 5.94 3.46 4.89
N TYR A 29 4.83 3.38 5.63
CA TYR A 29 3.51 3.55 5.06
C TYR A 29 3.49 4.93 4.41
N ASP A 30 3.55 4.96 3.08
CA ASP A 30 3.39 6.18 2.33
C ASP A 30 1.92 6.57 2.48
N SER A 31 1.65 7.48 3.42
CA SER A 31 0.32 8.03 3.71
C SER A 31 -0.28 8.81 2.53
N GLY A 32 0.37 8.77 1.36
CA GLY A 32 0.00 9.49 0.17
C GLY A 32 0.32 10.97 0.30
N LYS A 33 0.58 11.59 -0.85
CA LYS A 33 0.77 13.03 -0.94
C LYS A 33 -0.58 13.69 -1.20
N LYS A 34 -0.78 14.85 -0.57
CA LYS A 34 -1.98 15.67 -0.76
C LYS A 34 -1.78 16.59 -1.96
N TYR A 35 -2.75 16.62 -2.86
CA TYR A 35 -2.76 17.48 -4.03
C TYR A 35 -4.07 18.26 -4.10
N VAL A 36 -4.04 19.43 -4.74
CA VAL A 36 -5.25 20.17 -5.08
C VAL A 36 -5.71 19.73 -6.46
N LEU A 37 -6.96 19.26 -6.55
CA LEU A 37 -7.54 18.84 -7.82
C LEU A 37 -7.83 20.07 -8.68
N LYS A 38 -7.05 20.28 -9.75
CA LYS A 38 -7.21 21.46 -10.62
C LYS A 38 -8.38 21.34 -11.60
N GLY A 39 -8.67 20.13 -12.06
CA GLY A 39 -9.65 19.89 -13.13
C GLY A 39 -9.93 18.40 -13.30
N LEU A 40 -11.06 18.10 -13.93
CA LEU A 40 -11.48 16.74 -14.29
C LEU A 40 -11.93 16.73 -15.76
N GLU A 41 -11.30 15.88 -16.57
CA GLU A 41 -11.64 15.64 -17.97
C GLU A 41 -12.12 14.20 -18.14
N ILE A 42 -13.21 14.00 -18.89
CA ILE A 42 -13.76 12.67 -19.16
C ILE A 42 -13.53 12.32 -20.62
N THR A 43 -12.84 11.21 -20.88
CA THR A 43 -12.53 10.73 -22.23
C THR A 43 -13.18 9.38 -22.50
N GLY A 44 -13.48 9.07 -23.77
CA GLY A 44 -13.96 7.75 -24.18
C GLY A 44 -15.45 7.47 -23.89
N LEU A 45 -16.26 8.51 -23.78
CA LEU A 45 -17.71 8.38 -23.60
C LEU A 45 -18.35 7.70 -24.82
N GLN A 46 -19.16 6.67 -24.58
CA GLN A 46 -19.95 5.99 -25.63
C GLN A 46 -21.43 6.40 -25.58
N SER A 47 -22.04 6.31 -24.39
CA SER A 47 -23.51 6.48 -24.25
C SER A 47 -23.92 7.50 -23.19
N TYR A 48 -23.00 7.93 -22.31
CA TYR A 48 -23.29 8.85 -21.21
C TYR A 48 -22.72 10.24 -21.45
N ASN A 49 -23.40 11.27 -20.93
CA ASN A 49 -22.94 12.65 -21.01
C ASN A 49 -21.81 12.92 -20.00
N GLU A 50 -20.81 13.71 -20.41
CA GLU A 50 -19.67 14.10 -19.58
C GLU A 50 -20.09 14.71 -18.23
N GLN A 51 -21.05 15.64 -18.23
CA GLN A 51 -21.50 16.33 -17.03
C GLN A 51 -22.15 15.36 -16.04
N THR A 52 -22.85 14.34 -16.54
CA THR A 52 -23.42 13.28 -15.71
C THR A 52 -22.28 12.51 -15.03
N VAL A 53 -21.30 12.02 -15.80
CA VAL A 53 -20.16 11.29 -15.24
C VAL A 53 -19.40 12.12 -14.21
N LYS A 54 -19.11 13.40 -14.49
CA LYS A 54 -18.50 14.33 -13.53
C LYS A 54 -19.29 14.43 -12.23
N THR A 55 -20.61 14.57 -12.32
CA THR A 55 -21.50 14.64 -11.15
C THR A 55 -21.48 13.34 -10.34
N TYR A 56 -21.46 12.18 -11.01
CA TYR A 56 -21.38 10.87 -10.37
C TYR A 56 -20.06 10.62 -9.63
N THR A 57 -18.95 11.21 -10.11
CA THR A 57 -17.68 11.13 -9.38
C THR A 57 -17.72 11.84 -8.03
N GLY A 58 -18.57 12.85 -7.87
CA GLY A 58 -18.57 13.71 -6.68
C GLY A 58 -17.28 14.51 -6.47
N LEU A 59 -16.31 14.43 -7.38
CA LEU A 59 -15.05 15.17 -7.30
C LEU A 59 -15.26 16.63 -7.71
N ARG A 60 -14.62 17.55 -6.98
CA ARG A 60 -14.74 18.99 -7.20
C ARG A 60 -13.38 19.64 -7.40
N GLU A 61 -13.31 20.57 -8.35
CA GLU A 61 -12.13 21.40 -8.55
C GLU A 61 -11.84 22.22 -7.28
N GLY A 62 -10.57 22.32 -6.92
CA GLY A 62 -10.11 22.98 -5.70
C GLY A 62 -10.12 22.11 -4.44
N GLN A 63 -10.69 20.89 -4.48
CA GLN A 63 -10.64 19.99 -3.32
C GLN A 63 -9.24 19.39 -3.14
N ILE A 64 -8.92 19.01 -1.90
CA ILE A 64 -7.68 18.29 -1.59
C ILE A 64 -7.96 16.80 -1.76
N ILE A 65 -7.12 16.11 -2.54
CA ILE A 65 -7.16 14.65 -2.72
C ILE A 65 -5.83 14.03 -2.28
N THR A 66 -5.87 12.78 -1.84
CA THR A 66 -4.66 12.03 -1.43
C THR A 66 -4.29 11.01 -2.49
N VAL A 67 -3.03 10.99 -2.91
CA VAL A 67 -2.51 10.07 -3.93
C VAL A 67 -1.23 9.38 -3.43
N PRO A 68 -1.21 8.03 -3.31
CA PRO A 68 -2.34 7.10 -3.47
C PRO A 68 -3.41 7.29 -2.38
N GLY A 69 -4.68 7.02 -2.70
CA GLY A 69 -5.79 7.14 -1.76
C GLY A 69 -7.08 6.47 -2.26
N ASP A 70 -8.03 6.27 -1.35
CA ASP A 70 -9.26 5.51 -1.62
C ASP A 70 -10.31 6.32 -2.41
N GLU A 71 -10.23 7.65 -2.35
CA GLU A 71 -11.20 8.56 -2.96
C GLU A 71 -11.39 8.28 -4.47
N ILE A 72 -10.29 8.07 -5.20
CA ILE A 72 -10.31 7.75 -6.63
C ILE A 72 -10.83 6.33 -6.85
N SER A 73 -10.38 5.37 -6.04
CA SER A 73 -10.80 3.97 -6.14
C SER A 73 -12.31 3.81 -5.92
N ASP A 74 -12.89 4.55 -5.00
CA ASP A 74 -14.33 4.49 -4.70
C ASP A 74 -15.18 5.15 -5.78
N VAL A 75 -14.66 6.19 -6.44
CA VAL A 75 -15.29 6.76 -7.63
C VAL A 75 -15.30 5.76 -8.77
N LEU A 76 -14.17 5.10 -9.03
CA LEU A 76 -14.07 4.10 -10.09
C LEU A 76 -15.00 2.90 -9.88
N LYS A 77 -15.30 2.52 -8.63
CA LYS A 77 -16.28 1.46 -8.33
C LYS A 77 -17.74 1.88 -8.57
N LYS A 78 -18.04 3.18 -8.55
CA LYS A 78 -19.41 3.72 -8.71
C LYS A 78 -19.79 3.96 -10.16
N LEU A 79 -18.79 4.13 -11.05
CA LEU A 79 -18.96 4.33 -12.48
C LEU A 79 -19.06 2.98 -13.20
#